data_AF-F4BXF4-F1
#
_entry.id   AF-F4BXF4-F1
#
_cell.length_a   1.000
_cell.length_b   1.000
_cell.length_c   1.000
_cell.angle_alpha   90.00
_cell.angle_beta   90.00
_cell.angle_gamma   90.00
#
_symmetry.space_group_name_H-M   'P 1'
#
loop_
_entity.id
_entity.type
_entity.pdbx_description
1 polymer ?
#
loop_
_entity_poly.entity_id
_entity_poly.type
_entity_poly.pdbx_seq_one_letter_code
_entity_poly.pdbx_strand_id
1 'polypeptide(L)'
;MTEWPLTPEELEKMIDDDFIERAKGMGPMGWEGYAKYLKYAADVILERYKPAIKELSSQEGGRMDVPEEEWFERDVHLIYTYYLLMGLSIENLVKGIIMIRHPEYLRNNTELIKERMGTHNTIWLLNSNNIYGFTDYENILDALSKCVIWMSKYPVSLKRKNFDWGCDWVDPEAVDKLYKNLHERLDEEKERLT
;
A
#
# COMPACT_ATOMS: atom_id res chain seq x y z
N MET A 1 23.12 11.22 -32.49
CA MET A 1 22.37 10.46 -31.47
C MET A 1 23.32 9.41 -30.96
N THR A 2 23.83 9.55 -29.75
CA THR A 2 24.66 8.52 -29.11
C THR A 2 23.77 7.32 -28.85
N GLU A 3 24.10 6.19 -29.47
CA GLU A 3 23.46 4.91 -29.17
C GLU A 3 23.63 4.63 -27.67
N TRP A 4 22.52 4.29 -27.01
CA TRP A 4 22.54 3.88 -25.62
C TRP A 4 23.38 2.60 -25.51
N PRO A 5 24.31 2.47 -24.55
CA PRO A 5 25.31 1.40 -24.55
C PRO A 5 24.75 0.00 -24.24
N LEU A 6 23.43 -0.15 -24.09
CA LEU A 6 22.75 -1.40 -23.76
C LEU A 6 21.67 -1.66 -24.80
N THR A 7 21.55 -2.92 -25.22
CA THR A 7 20.37 -3.42 -25.92
C THR A 7 19.14 -3.38 -25.00
N PRO A 8 17.91 -3.41 -25.56
CA PRO A 8 16.69 -3.47 -24.74
C PRO A 8 16.67 -4.64 -23.73
N GLU A 9 17.21 -5.79 -24.12
CA GLU A 9 17.28 -7.00 -23.27
C GLU A 9 18.29 -6.82 -22.13
N GLU A 10 19.45 -6.23 -22.39
CA GLU A 10 20.43 -5.91 -21.35
C GLU A 10 19.90 -4.86 -20.37
N LEU A 11 19.15 -3.87 -20.87
CA LEU A 11 18.51 -2.85 -20.04
C LEU A 11 17.43 -3.46 -19.12
N GLU A 12 16.57 -4.32 -19.66
CA GLU A 12 15.52 -5.01 -18.89
C GLU A 12 16.14 -5.89 -17.80
N LYS A 13 17.17 -6.67 -18.15
CA LYS A 13 17.91 -7.47 -17.17
C LYS A 13 18.52 -6.61 -16.06
N MET A 14 19.14 -5.49 -16.41
CA MET A 14 19.74 -4.59 -15.42
C MET A 14 18.69 -4.00 -14.47
N ILE A 15 17.52 -3.61 -14.97
CA ILE A 15 16.40 -3.13 -14.15
C ILE A 15 15.90 -4.22 -13.20
N ASP A 16 15.78 -5.45 -13.69
CA ASP A 16 15.36 -6.61 -12.92
C ASP A 16 16.34 -6.94 -11.79
N ASP A 17 17.65 -6.93 -12.09
CA ASP A 17 18.71 -7.17 -11.11
C ASP A 17 18.70 -6.07 -10.04
N ASP A 18 18.59 -4.80 -10.42
CA ASP A 18 18.48 -3.66 -9.49
C ASP A 18 17.23 -3.76 -8.59
N PHE A 19 16.08 -4.16 -9.16
CA PHE A 19 14.86 -4.37 -8.40
C PHE A 19 15.06 -5.45 -7.33
N ILE A 20 15.62 -6.61 -7.71
CA ILE A 20 15.87 -7.73 -6.80
C ILE A 20 16.80 -7.30 -5.69
N GLU A 21 17.93 -6.69 -6.02
CA GLU A 21 18.95 -6.31 -5.04
C GLU A 21 18.42 -5.26 -4.08
N ARG A 22 17.61 -4.31 -4.55
CA ARG A 22 16.95 -3.34 -3.68
C ARG A 22 15.91 -3.98 -2.76
N ALA A 23 15.11 -4.92 -3.28
CA ALA A 23 14.11 -5.64 -2.49
C ALA A 23 14.76 -6.49 -1.39
N LYS A 24 15.87 -7.18 -1.70
CA LYS A 24 16.68 -7.92 -0.72
C LYS A 24 17.34 -6.99 0.29
N GLY A 25 18.00 -5.94 -0.20
CA GLY A 25 18.76 -4.98 0.61
C GLY A 25 17.90 -4.21 1.60
N MET A 26 16.60 -4.05 1.30
CA MET A 26 15.64 -3.49 2.25
C MET A 26 15.55 -4.35 3.53
N GLY A 27 15.52 -5.67 3.38
CA GLY A 27 15.34 -6.61 4.49
C GLY A 27 14.03 -6.39 5.26
N PRO A 28 13.70 -7.24 6.23
CA PRO A 28 12.44 -7.13 6.96
C PRO A 28 12.31 -5.80 7.73
N MET A 29 13.40 -5.29 8.30
CA MET A 29 13.41 -4.04 9.06
C MET A 29 13.23 -2.80 8.18
N GLY A 30 13.76 -2.81 6.95
CA GLY A 30 13.57 -1.69 6.03
C GLY A 30 12.13 -1.61 5.55
N TRP A 31 11.50 -2.75 5.23
CA TRP A 31 10.09 -2.82 4.87
C TRP A 31 9.19 -2.31 6.00
N GLU A 32 9.46 -2.73 7.25
CA GLU A 32 8.80 -2.21 8.44
C GLU A 32 9.00 -0.70 8.62
N GLY A 33 10.24 -0.21 8.45
CA GLY A 33 10.56 1.21 8.57
C GLY A 33 9.76 2.07 7.58
N TYR A 34 9.68 1.63 6.32
CA TYR A 34 8.83 2.29 5.31
C TYR A 34 7.36 2.25 5.69
N ALA A 35 6.87 1.12 6.20
CA ALA A 35 5.49 1.02 6.66
C ALA A 35 5.16 2.01 7.77
N LYS A 36 6.03 2.13 8.80
CA LYS A 36 5.87 3.09 9.91
C LYS A 36 5.87 4.53 9.42
N TYR A 37 6.82 4.88 8.55
CA TYR A 37 6.89 6.22 7.97
C TYR A 37 5.61 6.58 7.20
N LEU A 38 5.12 5.67 6.35
CA LEU A 38 3.91 5.90 5.57
C LEU A 38 2.66 5.99 6.44
N LYS A 39 2.57 5.15 7.48
CA LYS A 39 1.48 5.21 8.48
C LYS A 39 1.45 6.55 9.17
N TYR A 40 2.60 7.01 9.66
CA TYR A 40 2.72 8.30 10.32
C TYR A 40 2.25 9.44 9.40
N ALA A 41 2.69 9.45 8.14
CA ALA A 41 2.24 10.44 7.16
C ALA A 41 0.73 10.34 6.90
N ALA A 42 0.18 9.13 6.79
CA ALA A 42 -1.26 8.92 6.64
C ALA A 42 -2.05 9.46 7.84
N ASP A 43 -1.58 9.24 9.06
CA ASP A 43 -2.25 9.72 10.27
C ASP A 43 -2.34 11.25 10.31
N VAL A 44 -1.25 11.94 9.97
CA VAL A 44 -1.24 13.41 9.85
C VAL A 44 -2.29 13.90 8.84
N ILE A 45 -2.42 13.20 7.70
CA ILE A 45 -3.43 13.52 6.69
C ILE A 45 -4.84 13.29 7.24
N LEU A 46 -5.08 12.17 7.93
CA LEU A 46 -6.38 11.84 8.49
C LEU A 46 -6.81 12.85 9.57
N GLU A 47 -5.88 13.31 10.41
CA GLU A 47 -6.12 14.33 11.42
C GLU A 47 -6.57 15.66 10.81
N ARG A 48 -6.05 16.02 9.63
CA ARG A 48 -6.48 17.21 8.87
C ARG A 48 -7.84 17.00 8.20
N TYR A 49 -8.08 15.81 7.68
CA TYR A 49 -9.34 15.46 7.02
C TYR A 49 -10.55 15.41 7.98
N LYS A 50 -10.37 14.90 9.21
CA LYS A 50 -11.45 14.65 10.17
C LYS A 50 -12.30 15.91 10.48
N PRO A 51 -11.72 17.08 10.83
CA PRO A 51 -12.48 18.31 11.04
C PRO A 51 -13.25 18.75 9.80
N ALA A 52 -12.59 18.72 8.63
CA ALA A 52 -13.19 19.17 7.38
C ALA A 52 -14.43 18.37 7.01
N ILE A 53 -14.39 17.03 7.12
CA ILE A 53 -15.55 16.20 6.81
C ILE A 53 -16.67 16.35 7.84
N LYS A 54 -16.33 16.58 9.11
CA LYS A 54 -17.31 16.84 10.16
C LYS A 54 -18.07 18.15 9.92
N GLU A 55 -17.37 19.20 9.52
CA GLU A 55 -17.98 20.47 9.16
C GLU A 55 -18.95 20.29 7.99
N LEU A 56 -18.51 19.64 6.92
CA LEU A 56 -19.32 19.40 5.72
C LEU A 56 -20.55 18.54 5.97
N SER A 57 -20.42 17.49 6.77
CA SER A 57 -21.55 16.61 7.14
C SER A 57 -22.57 17.30 8.04
N SER A 58 -22.20 18.42 8.68
CA SER A 58 -23.10 19.22 9.53
C SER A 58 -23.85 20.33 8.77
N GLN A 59 -23.49 20.60 7.52
CA GLN A 59 -24.15 21.61 6.68
C GLN A 59 -25.44 21.03 6.06
N GLU A 60 -26.53 21.80 6.04
CA GLU A 60 -27.72 21.46 5.25
C GLU A 60 -27.31 21.34 3.78
N GLY A 61 -27.58 20.19 3.15
CA GLY A 61 -27.15 19.89 1.78
C GLY A 61 -25.94 18.95 1.64
N GLY A 62 -25.10 18.89 2.68
CA GLY A 62 -23.91 18.02 2.72
C GLY A 62 -22.83 18.37 1.67
N ARG A 63 -22.01 17.38 1.32
CA ARG A 63 -20.83 17.54 0.43
C ARG A 63 -21.16 18.09 -0.97
N MET A 64 -22.37 17.88 -1.48
CA MET A 64 -22.71 18.25 -2.87
C MET A 64 -22.97 19.74 -3.06
N ASP A 65 -23.23 20.50 -1.98
CA ASP A 65 -23.64 21.90 -2.07
C ASP A 65 -22.47 22.88 -1.87
N VAL A 66 -21.24 22.39 -1.73
CA VAL A 66 -20.04 23.22 -1.61
C VAL A 66 -19.48 23.53 -3.01
N PRO A 67 -19.17 24.80 -3.35
CA PRO A 67 -18.52 25.15 -4.60
C PRO A 67 -17.19 24.42 -4.77
N GLU A 68 -16.89 23.91 -5.96
CA GLU A 68 -15.68 23.12 -6.25
C GLU A 68 -14.38 23.83 -5.84
N GLU A 69 -14.37 25.16 -5.96
CA GLU A 69 -13.25 26.05 -5.57
C GLU A 69 -12.91 25.91 -4.07
N GLU A 70 -13.90 25.67 -3.22
CA GLU A 70 -13.74 25.52 -1.77
C GLU A 70 -13.36 24.08 -1.37
N TRP A 71 -13.49 23.09 -2.27
CA TRP A 71 -13.15 21.69 -1.94
C TRP A 71 -11.66 21.53 -1.68
N PHE A 72 -10.83 22.23 -2.46
CA PHE A 72 -9.38 22.22 -2.29
C PHE A 72 -8.96 22.93 -1.00
N GLU A 73 -9.64 24.02 -0.64
CA GLU A 73 -9.39 24.78 0.59
C GLU A 73 -9.82 24.01 1.84
N ARG A 74 -10.77 23.07 1.70
CA ARG A 74 -11.31 22.25 2.79
C ARG A 74 -10.67 20.87 2.89
N ASP A 75 -9.54 20.61 2.22
CA ASP A 75 -8.77 19.36 2.38
C ASP A 75 -9.58 18.06 2.13
N VAL A 76 -10.73 18.10 1.46
CA VAL A 76 -11.66 16.96 1.38
C VAL A 76 -11.12 15.80 0.54
N HIS A 77 -10.21 16.12 -0.38
CA HIS A 77 -9.55 15.16 -1.26
C HIS A 77 -8.36 14.47 -0.58
N LEU A 78 -7.91 14.94 0.58
CA LEU A 78 -6.81 14.33 1.32
C LEU A 78 -7.09 12.87 1.69
N ILE A 79 -8.37 12.48 1.76
CA ILE A 79 -8.77 11.11 2.03
C ILE A 79 -8.24 10.10 1.00
N TYR A 80 -8.13 10.48 -0.28
CA TYR A 80 -7.55 9.60 -1.31
C TYR A 80 -6.07 9.32 -1.01
N THR A 81 -5.34 10.36 -0.61
CA THR A 81 -3.92 10.26 -0.22
C THR A 81 -3.77 9.45 1.07
N TYR A 82 -4.66 9.61 2.05
CA TYR A 82 -4.68 8.76 3.25
C TYR A 82 -4.73 7.27 2.88
N TYR A 83 -5.69 6.85 2.06
CA TYR A 83 -5.82 5.44 1.69
C TYR A 83 -4.66 4.94 0.80
N LEU A 84 -4.08 5.80 -0.03
CA LEU A 84 -2.85 5.45 -0.76
C LEU A 84 -1.72 5.12 0.19
N LEU A 85 -1.45 6.01 1.16
CA LEU A 85 -0.37 5.82 2.11
C LEU A 85 -0.63 4.65 3.05
N MET A 86 -1.88 4.46 3.50
CA MET A 86 -2.26 3.28 4.29
C MET A 86 -2.12 1.98 3.52
N GLY A 87 -2.54 1.94 2.25
CA GLY A 87 -2.37 0.76 1.41
C GLY A 87 -0.90 0.40 1.20
N LEU A 88 -0.05 1.39 0.90
CA LEU A 88 1.39 1.19 0.80
C LEU A 88 2.00 0.77 2.15
N SER A 89 1.56 1.35 3.25
CA SER A 89 2.02 1.02 4.60
C SER A 89 1.74 -0.45 4.94
N ILE A 90 0.50 -0.89 4.75
CA ILE A 90 0.04 -2.26 4.97
C ILE A 90 0.77 -3.25 4.04
N GLU A 91 0.90 -2.94 2.75
CA GLU A 91 1.66 -3.78 1.80
C GLU A 91 3.11 -3.96 2.24
N ASN A 92 3.76 -2.89 2.70
CA ASN A 92 5.14 -2.93 3.21
C ASN A 92 5.26 -3.77 4.50
N LEU A 93 4.30 -3.69 5.43
CA LEU A 93 4.27 -4.60 6.59
C LEU A 93 4.19 -6.07 6.15
N VAL A 94 3.29 -6.39 5.23
CA VAL A 94 3.12 -7.76 4.71
C VAL A 94 4.41 -8.24 4.05
N LYS A 95 5.08 -7.40 3.25
CA LYS A 95 6.39 -7.73 2.66
C LYS A 95 7.46 -7.96 3.73
N GLY A 96 7.47 -7.18 4.81
CA GLY A 96 8.32 -7.41 5.98
C GLY A 96 8.09 -8.79 6.62
N ILE A 97 6.82 -9.16 6.85
CA ILE A 97 6.43 -10.47 7.39
C ILE A 97 6.91 -11.60 6.46
N ILE A 98 6.72 -11.46 5.15
CA ILE A 98 7.15 -12.44 4.15
C ILE A 98 8.67 -12.63 4.22
N MET A 99 9.44 -11.54 4.31
CA MET A 99 10.91 -11.61 4.39
C MET A 99 11.41 -12.31 5.65
N ILE A 100 10.67 -12.24 6.76
CA ILE A 100 10.97 -12.98 7.98
C ILE A 100 10.65 -14.47 7.80
N ARG A 101 9.49 -14.80 7.24
CA ARG A 101 9.04 -16.18 7.06
C ARG A 101 9.82 -16.95 5.99
N HIS A 102 10.36 -16.24 5.01
CA HIS A 102 11.06 -16.80 3.86
C HIS A 102 12.47 -16.21 3.73
N PRO A 103 13.37 -16.43 4.70
CA PRO A 103 14.73 -15.89 4.64
C PRO A 103 15.54 -16.42 3.45
N GLU A 104 15.12 -17.54 2.84
CA GLU A 104 15.67 -18.07 1.59
C GLU A 104 15.51 -17.12 0.39
N TYR A 105 14.50 -16.23 0.42
CA TYR A 105 14.30 -15.23 -0.62
C TYR A 105 15.48 -14.26 -0.69
N LEU A 106 16.09 -13.92 0.46
CA LEU A 106 17.27 -13.05 0.52
C LEU A 106 18.50 -13.64 -0.16
N ARG A 107 18.56 -14.96 -0.31
CA ARG A 107 19.77 -15.66 -0.78
C ARG A 107 19.70 -15.94 -2.28
N ASN A 108 18.79 -16.80 -2.71
CA ASN A 108 18.89 -17.45 -4.03
C ASN A 108 17.59 -17.50 -4.85
N ASN A 109 16.47 -16.96 -4.36
CA ASN A 109 15.17 -17.12 -5.02
C ASN A 109 14.66 -15.81 -5.66
N THR A 110 15.38 -15.36 -6.68
CA THR A 110 15.18 -14.06 -7.34
C THR A 110 13.83 -13.94 -8.03
N GLU A 111 13.34 -15.01 -8.66
CA GLU A 111 12.05 -15.01 -9.36
C GLU A 111 10.87 -14.94 -8.40
N LEU A 112 10.91 -15.65 -7.26
CA LEU A 112 9.91 -15.49 -6.22
C LEU A 112 9.96 -14.09 -5.59
N ILE A 113 11.15 -13.50 -5.42
CA ILE A 113 11.25 -12.10 -4.98
C ILE A 113 10.57 -11.18 -5.98
N LYS A 114 10.83 -11.31 -7.28
CA LYS A 114 10.16 -10.51 -8.31
C LYS A 114 8.65 -10.63 -8.22
N GLU A 115 8.15 -11.86 -8.15
CA GLU A 115 6.71 -12.15 -8.10
C GLU A 115 6.05 -11.59 -6.82
N ARG A 116 6.66 -11.80 -5.65
CA ARG A 116 6.10 -11.42 -4.34
C ARG A 116 6.33 -9.95 -4.00
N MET A 117 7.48 -9.37 -4.35
CA MET A 117 7.77 -7.97 -4.03
C MET A 117 7.27 -7.01 -5.11
N GLY A 118 7.05 -7.50 -6.34
CA GLY A 118 6.58 -6.70 -7.47
C GLY A 118 5.05 -6.58 -7.61
N THR A 119 4.28 -7.35 -6.85
CA THR A 119 2.81 -7.24 -6.85
C THR A 119 2.31 -6.17 -5.87
N HIS A 120 1.09 -5.67 -6.15
CA HIS A 120 0.34 -4.75 -5.29
C HIS A 120 -0.98 -5.36 -4.79
N ASN A 121 -1.13 -6.68 -4.87
CA ASN A 121 -2.29 -7.40 -4.35
C ASN A 121 -1.97 -7.96 -2.97
N THR A 122 -2.35 -7.21 -1.92
CA THR A 122 -2.01 -7.57 -0.54
C THR A 122 -2.70 -8.85 -0.07
N ILE A 123 -3.95 -9.10 -0.50
CA ILE A 123 -4.68 -10.34 -0.19
C ILE A 123 -3.93 -11.55 -0.74
N TRP A 124 -3.53 -11.47 -2.02
CA TRP A 124 -2.76 -12.52 -2.65
C TRP A 124 -1.42 -12.73 -1.96
N LEU A 125 -0.75 -11.66 -1.49
CA LEU A 125 0.49 -11.78 -0.73
C LEU A 125 0.31 -12.54 0.57
N LEU A 126 -0.73 -12.23 1.34
CA LEU A 126 -1.04 -12.94 2.57
C LEU A 126 -1.31 -14.43 2.29
N ASN A 127 -2.21 -14.71 1.34
CA ASN A 127 -2.66 -16.07 1.03
C ASN A 127 -1.53 -16.95 0.44
N SER A 128 -0.77 -16.41 -0.52
CA SER A 128 0.32 -17.15 -1.17
C SER A 128 1.52 -17.44 -0.27
N ASN A 129 1.61 -16.77 0.89
CA ASN A 129 2.64 -17.00 1.91
C ASN A 129 2.07 -17.61 3.20
N ASN A 130 0.85 -18.15 3.15
CA ASN A 130 0.17 -18.82 4.28
C ASN A 130 0.07 -17.93 5.53
N ILE A 131 -0.15 -16.62 5.37
CA ILE A 131 -0.35 -15.66 6.46
C ILE A 131 -1.86 -15.49 6.67
N TYR A 132 -2.42 -16.24 7.62
CA TYR A 132 -3.86 -16.27 7.89
C TYR A 132 -4.26 -15.37 9.07
N GLY A 133 -5.57 -15.23 9.29
CA GLY A 133 -6.14 -14.42 10.39
C GLY A 133 -6.63 -13.03 9.97
N PHE A 134 -6.70 -12.76 8.66
CA PHE A 134 -7.10 -11.46 8.11
C PHE A 134 -8.32 -11.52 7.19
N THR A 135 -9.10 -12.60 7.23
CA THR A 135 -10.30 -12.80 6.40
C THR A 135 -11.35 -11.71 6.61
N ASP A 136 -11.51 -11.26 7.85
CA ASP A 136 -12.45 -10.18 8.21
C ASP A 136 -12.06 -8.82 7.60
N TYR A 137 -10.84 -8.71 7.07
CA TYR A 137 -10.29 -7.51 6.45
C TYR A 137 -10.21 -7.59 4.92
N GLU A 138 -10.72 -8.64 4.28
CA GLU A 138 -10.61 -8.83 2.82
C GLU A 138 -11.12 -7.62 2.02
N ASN A 139 -12.29 -7.09 2.38
CA ASN A 139 -12.84 -5.90 1.71
C ASN A 139 -11.92 -4.68 1.87
N ILE A 140 -11.29 -4.53 3.04
CA ILE A 140 -10.35 -3.43 3.31
C ILE A 140 -9.07 -3.60 2.50
N LEU A 141 -8.53 -4.81 2.46
CA LEU A 141 -7.32 -5.13 1.71
C LEU A 141 -7.53 -4.97 0.20
N ASP A 142 -8.69 -5.34 -0.33
CA ASP A 142 -9.06 -5.14 -1.74
C ASP A 142 -9.16 -3.65 -2.08
N ALA A 143 -9.92 -2.90 -1.29
CA ALA A 143 -10.07 -1.44 -1.42
C ALA A 143 -8.70 -0.73 -1.43
N LEU A 144 -7.85 -1.01 -0.44
CA LEU A 144 -6.51 -0.42 -0.34
C LEU A 144 -5.60 -0.83 -1.51
N SER A 145 -5.69 -2.08 -1.96
CA SER A 145 -4.93 -2.54 -3.14
C SER A 145 -5.34 -1.76 -4.40
N LYS A 146 -6.63 -1.47 -4.59
CA LYS A 146 -7.12 -0.62 -5.69
C LYS A 146 -6.62 0.82 -5.58
N CYS A 147 -6.58 1.39 -4.38
CA CYS A 147 -5.97 2.71 -4.11
C CYS A 147 -4.50 2.74 -4.51
N VAL A 148 -3.71 1.74 -4.09
CA VAL A 148 -2.29 1.61 -4.44
C VAL A 148 -2.10 1.47 -5.95
N ILE A 149 -2.93 0.67 -6.62
CA ILE A 149 -2.81 0.43 -8.06
C ILE A 149 -3.16 1.69 -8.85
N TRP A 150 -4.29 2.34 -8.58
CA TRP A 150 -4.71 3.50 -9.38
C TRP A 150 -5.68 4.48 -8.72
N MET A 151 -6.65 4.05 -7.90
CA MET A 151 -7.83 4.88 -7.52
C MET A 151 -7.48 6.17 -6.79
N SER A 152 -6.37 6.20 -6.07
CA SER A 152 -5.90 7.39 -5.34
C SER A 152 -4.89 8.24 -6.11
N LYS A 153 -4.54 7.83 -7.33
CA LYS A 153 -3.49 8.48 -8.16
C LYS A 153 -4.05 9.06 -9.45
N TYR A 154 -5.05 8.41 -10.02
CA TYR A 154 -5.59 8.74 -11.33
C TYR A 154 -7.12 8.72 -11.29
N PRO A 155 -7.80 9.63 -12.02
CA PRO A 155 -9.26 9.57 -12.20
C PRO A 155 -9.74 8.29 -12.89
N VAL A 156 -8.88 7.66 -13.68
CA VAL A 156 -9.14 6.40 -14.38
C VAL A 156 -7.88 5.54 -14.37
N SER A 157 -8.04 4.22 -14.26
CA SER A 157 -6.89 3.31 -14.27
C SER A 157 -6.10 3.41 -15.58
N LEU A 158 -4.77 3.40 -15.49
CA LEU A 158 -3.90 3.38 -16.68
C LEU A 158 -4.07 2.11 -17.54
N LYS A 159 -4.52 1.01 -16.93
CA LYS A 159 -4.78 -0.26 -17.61
C LYS A 159 -6.25 -0.63 -17.41
N ARG A 160 -7.01 -0.76 -18.50
CA ARG A 160 -8.45 -1.07 -18.48
C ARG A 160 -8.83 -2.25 -17.57
N LYS A 161 -8.00 -3.28 -17.50
CA LYS A 161 -8.25 -4.46 -16.65
C LYS A 161 -8.29 -4.16 -15.14
N ASN A 162 -7.74 -3.03 -14.72
CA ASN A 162 -7.73 -2.58 -13.32
C ASN A 162 -8.90 -1.63 -13.02
N PHE A 163 -9.63 -1.16 -14.04
CA PHE A 163 -10.75 -0.24 -13.85
C PHE A 163 -11.88 -0.95 -13.11
N ASP A 164 -12.41 -0.27 -12.10
CA ASP A 164 -13.57 -0.68 -11.33
C ASP A 164 -14.38 0.57 -10.99
N TRP A 165 -15.69 0.43 -10.90
CA TRP A 165 -16.65 1.54 -10.73
C TRP A 165 -16.66 2.13 -9.33
N GLY A 166 -15.96 1.53 -8.36
CA GLY A 166 -15.84 2.11 -7.04
C GLY A 166 -14.95 1.34 -6.08
N CYS A 167 -14.51 2.08 -5.08
CA CYS A 167 -14.07 1.56 -3.79
C CYS A 167 -15.03 2.17 -2.78
N ASP A 168 -15.82 1.36 -2.10
CA ASP A 168 -16.53 1.85 -0.92
C ASP A 168 -15.47 2.36 0.05
N TRP A 169 -15.60 3.60 0.49
CA TRP A 169 -14.67 4.15 1.46
C TRP A 169 -14.72 3.32 2.73
N VAL A 170 -13.62 2.62 3.01
CA VAL A 170 -13.49 1.75 4.17
C VAL A 170 -13.25 2.59 5.41
N ASP A 171 -13.86 2.21 6.54
CA ASP A 171 -13.72 2.96 7.79
C ASP A 171 -12.23 3.11 8.18
N PRO A 172 -11.72 4.35 8.33
CA PRO A 172 -10.34 4.60 8.76
C PRO A 172 -9.97 3.90 10.08
N GLU A 173 -10.91 3.72 11.01
CA GLU A 173 -10.64 3.01 12.28
C GLU A 173 -10.41 1.51 12.04
N ALA A 174 -11.17 0.90 11.14
CA ALA A 174 -10.97 -0.50 10.75
C ALA A 174 -9.64 -0.70 10.00
N VAL A 175 -9.24 0.29 9.18
CA VAL A 175 -7.92 0.32 8.51
C VAL A 175 -6.79 0.41 9.54
N ASP A 176 -6.90 1.27 10.56
CA ASP A 176 -5.92 1.37 11.64
C ASP A 176 -5.82 0.07 12.46
N LYS A 177 -6.97 -0.57 12.74
CA LYS A 177 -7.00 -1.87 13.41
C LYS A 177 -6.29 -2.95 12.58
N LEU A 178 -6.50 -3.01 11.27
CA LEU A 178 -5.78 -3.92 10.37
C LEU A 178 -4.26 -3.69 10.45
N TYR A 179 -3.83 -2.43 10.39
CA TYR A 179 -2.41 -2.07 10.51
C TYR A 179 -1.81 -2.59 11.82
N LYS A 180 -2.49 -2.38 12.96
CA LYS A 180 -2.05 -2.85 14.28
C LYS A 180 -1.92 -4.37 14.32
N ASN A 181 -2.94 -5.10 13.85
CA ASN A 181 -2.90 -6.57 13.82
C ASN A 181 -1.76 -7.10 12.94
N LEU A 182 -1.47 -6.46 11.80
CA LEU A 182 -0.34 -6.83 10.95
C LEU A 182 1.01 -6.52 11.61
N HIS A 183 1.12 -5.40 12.33
CA HIS A 183 2.32 -5.07 13.07
C HIS A 183 2.56 -6.06 14.22
N GLU A 184 1.52 -6.40 14.98
CA GLU A 184 1.59 -7.46 16.02
C GLU A 184 2.04 -8.79 15.41
N ARG A 185 1.46 -9.18 14.27
CA ARG A 185 1.91 -10.36 13.52
C ARG A 185 3.40 -10.26 13.14
N LEU A 186 3.87 -9.12 12.66
CA LEU A 186 5.28 -8.94 12.32
C LEU A 186 6.18 -9.18 13.54
N ASP A 187 5.81 -8.66 14.70
CA ASP A 187 6.55 -8.83 15.94
C ASP A 187 6.55 -10.29 16.42
N GLU A 188 5.40 -10.99 16.33
CA GLU A 188 5.33 -12.43 16.59
C GLU A 188 6.28 -13.24 15.70
N GLU A 189 6.38 -12.91 14.41
CA GLU A 189 7.30 -13.61 13.51
C GLU A 189 8.77 -13.30 13.83
N LYS A 190 9.10 -12.09 14.32
CA LYS A 190 10.46 -11.77 14.79
C LYS A 190 10.84 -12.59 16.03
N GLU A 191 9.92 -12.72 16.98
CA GLU A 191 10.14 -13.49 18.22
C GLU A 191 10.37 -14.98 17.93
N ARG A 192 9.77 -15.53 16.87
CA ARG A 192 10.04 -16.92 16.44
C ARG A 192 11.45 -17.16 15.91
N LEU A 193 12.19 -16.09 15.55
CA LEU A 193 13.57 -16.19 15.09
C LEU A 193 14.60 -16.19 16.24
N THR A 194 14.18 -15.83 17.46
CA THR A 194 15.03 -15.77 18.66
C THR A 194 14.92 -17.03 19.49
#